data_AF-A0A519SJY3-F1
#
_entry.id   AF-A0A519SJY3-F1
#
_cell.length_a   1.000
_cell.length_b   1.000
_cell.length_c   1.000
_cell.angle_alpha   90.00
_cell.angle_beta   90.00
_cell.angle_gamma   90.00
#
_symmetry.space_group_name_H-M   'P 1'
#
loop_
_entity.id
_entity.type
_entity.pdbx_description
1 polymer ?
#
loop_
_entity_poly.entity_id
_entity_poly.type
_entity_poly.pdbx_seq_one_letter_code
_entity_poly.pdbx_strand_id
1 'polypeptide(L)'
;MSTSSGGNPAPIDFAVLIIPKHSLAPIIQKDWFLKMQQNYIIYLDEVNNRKVIVLNLESQKSQSIELKSEPAPIKGITLFVKEVEIKSNSFKISYESVDYENDELKLVKETYALKI
;
A
#
# COMPACT_ATOMS: atom_id res chain seq x y z
N MET A 1 46.10 9.47 19.47
CA MET A 1 45.42 8.48 18.62
C MET A 1 43.94 8.82 18.65
N SER A 2 43.37 9.27 17.53
CA SER A 2 41.95 9.61 17.41
C SER A 2 41.37 8.75 16.29
N THR A 3 40.60 7.71 16.64
CA THR A 3 39.85 6.92 15.67
C THR A 3 38.54 7.65 15.38
N SER A 4 38.52 8.36 14.24
CA SER A 4 37.30 8.80 13.58
C SER A 4 36.49 7.55 13.18
N SER A 5 35.41 7.24 13.90
CA SER A 5 34.45 6.26 13.42
C SER A 5 33.58 6.95 12.36
N GLY A 6 34.08 7.00 11.13
CA GLY A 6 33.28 7.24 9.94
C GLY A 6 32.26 6.12 9.82
N GLY A 7 31.13 6.26 10.52
CA GLY A 7 30.00 5.35 10.44
C GLY A 7 29.45 5.42 9.04
N ASN A 8 29.59 4.33 8.29
CA ASN A 8 29.03 4.20 6.95
C ASN A 8 27.50 4.35 7.08
N PRO A 9 26.87 5.39 6.49
CA PRO A 9 25.41 5.49 6.54
C PRO A 9 24.81 4.24 5.91
N ALA A 10 23.72 3.73 6.50
CA ALA A 10 23.03 2.57 5.98
C ALA A 10 22.68 2.78 4.49
N PRO A 11 22.80 1.76 3.64
CA PRO A 11 22.44 1.88 2.24
C PRO A 11 20.98 2.34 2.14
N ILE A 12 20.75 3.41 1.37
CA ILE A 12 19.39 3.86 1.05
C ILE A 12 18.87 2.89 -0.02
N ASP A 13 17.96 2.00 0.36
CA ASP A 13 17.25 1.14 -0.58
C ASP A 13 16.27 1.98 -1.42
N PHE A 14 16.67 2.31 -2.65
CA PHE A 14 15.76 2.89 -3.64
C PHE A 14 15.01 1.76 -4.35
N ALA A 15 13.71 1.60 -4.08
CA ALA A 15 12.84 0.80 -4.93
C ALA A 15 12.62 1.54 -6.26
N VAL A 16 13.25 1.07 -7.33
CA VAL A 16 13.09 1.64 -8.68
C VAL A 16 11.83 1.05 -9.32
N LEU A 17 10.78 1.87 -9.47
CA LEU A 17 9.60 1.53 -10.25
C LEU A 17 9.87 1.81 -11.74
N ILE A 18 9.96 0.76 -12.56
CA ILE A 18 10.12 0.91 -14.02
C ILE A 18 8.74 1.16 -14.64
N ILE A 19 8.50 2.39 -15.10
CA ILE A 19 7.27 2.77 -15.81
C ILE A 19 7.55 2.81 -17.32
N PRO A 20 6.72 2.17 -18.18
CA PRO A 20 6.90 2.21 -19.63
C PRO A 20 6.82 3.63 -20.20
N LYS A 21 7.79 3.99 -21.03
CA LYS A 21 8.02 5.34 -21.61
C LYS A 21 6.87 5.90 -22.47
N HIS A 22 5.86 5.09 -22.79
CA HIS A 22 4.75 5.43 -23.68
C HIS A 22 3.38 5.50 -22.98
N SER A 23 3.33 5.42 -21.65
CA SER A 23 2.09 5.71 -20.92
C SER A 23 1.87 7.23 -20.88
N LEU A 24 0.99 7.72 -21.75
CA LEU A 24 0.49 9.10 -21.74
C LEU A 24 -0.60 9.33 -20.68
N ALA A 25 -0.95 8.30 -19.89
CA ALA A 25 -1.83 8.49 -18.74
C ALA A 25 -1.09 9.35 -17.71
N PRO A 26 -1.72 10.40 -17.14
CA PRO A 26 -1.13 11.17 -16.06
C PRO A 26 -0.67 10.18 -14.99
N ILE A 27 0.65 10.12 -14.86
CA ILE A 27 1.39 9.17 -14.05
C ILE A 27 0.82 9.26 -12.65
N ILE A 28 0.18 8.16 -12.22
CA ILE A 28 -0.28 7.81 -10.87
C ILE A 28 0.26 8.82 -9.85
N GLN A 29 -0.52 9.86 -9.62
CA GLN A 29 -0.08 11.01 -8.85
C GLN A 29 -0.15 10.58 -7.38
N LYS A 30 1.01 10.22 -6.82
CA LYS A 30 1.27 10.00 -5.39
C LYS A 30 0.36 9.01 -4.64
N ASP A 31 -0.24 8.05 -5.32
CA ASP A 31 -0.82 6.91 -4.63
C ASP A 31 0.30 6.07 -3.96
N TRP A 32 0.08 5.68 -2.70
CA TRP A 32 1.08 4.97 -1.90
C TRP A 32 1.06 3.50 -2.31
N PHE A 33 2.00 3.11 -3.17
CA PHE A 33 2.12 1.73 -3.65
C PHE A 33 2.24 0.74 -2.49
N LEU A 34 1.38 -0.28 -2.48
CA LEU A 34 1.38 -1.32 -1.45
C LEU A 34 2.06 -2.59 -1.97
N LYS A 35 1.59 -3.13 -3.10
CA LYS A 35 2.05 -4.43 -3.61
C LYS A 35 1.68 -4.63 -5.08
N MET A 36 2.50 -5.41 -5.77
CA MET A 36 2.15 -6.01 -7.06
C MET A 36 1.98 -7.52 -6.86
N GLN A 37 0.89 -8.10 -7.38
CA GLN A 37 0.64 -9.53 -7.32
C GLN A 37 0.03 -10.01 -8.64
N GLN A 38 0.75 -10.85 -9.38
CA GLN A 38 0.35 -11.29 -10.72
C GLN A 38 0.07 -10.08 -11.64
N ASN A 39 -1.13 -9.98 -12.20
CA ASN A 39 -1.58 -8.90 -13.08
C ASN A 39 -2.21 -7.72 -12.32
N TYR A 40 -2.08 -7.67 -10.99
CA TYR A 40 -2.70 -6.62 -10.19
C TYR A 40 -1.66 -5.66 -9.58
N ILE A 41 -1.94 -4.36 -9.66
CA ILE A 41 -1.27 -3.33 -8.88
C ILE A 41 -2.22 -2.87 -7.77
N ILE A 42 -1.72 -2.83 -6.54
CA ILE A 42 -2.47 -2.45 -5.37
C ILE A 42 -1.79 -1.23 -4.76
N TYR A 43 -2.54 -0.16 -4.61
CA TYR A 43 -2.06 1.10 -4.07
C TYR A 43 -3.13 1.73 -3.20
N LEU A 44 -2.68 2.61 -2.31
CA LEU A 44 -3.55 3.31 -1.39
C LEU A 44 -3.77 4.75 -1.87
N ASP A 45 -5.01 5.19 -1.78
CA ASP A 45 -5.45 6.54 -2.20
C ASP A 45 -4.78 7.60 -1.30
N GLU A 46 -4.03 8.52 -1.90
CA GLU A 46 -3.29 9.56 -1.15
C GLU A 46 -4.22 10.48 -0.35
N VAL A 47 -5.41 10.74 -0.86
CA VAL A 47 -6.37 11.69 -0.28
C VAL A 47 -7.17 11.01 0.82
N ASN A 48 -7.48 9.74 0.65
CA ASN A 48 -8.27 8.96 1.59
C ASN A 48 -7.55 7.67 1.97
N ASN A 49 -6.90 7.70 3.14
CA ASN A 49 -6.16 6.55 3.64
C ASN A 49 -7.04 5.30 3.88
N ARG A 50 -8.37 5.44 3.90
CA ARG A 50 -9.34 4.33 3.98
C ARG A 50 -9.66 3.71 2.63
N LYS A 51 -9.11 4.19 1.52
CA LYS A 51 -9.38 3.65 0.18
C LYS A 51 -8.15 2.96 -0.37
N VAL A 52 -8.35 1.70 -0.76
CA VAL A 52 -7.37 0.93 -1.51
C VAL A 52 -7.87 0.79 -2.94
N ILE A 53 -6.99 0.99 -3.90
CA ILE A 53 -7.29 0.84 -5.31
C ILE A 53 -6.56 -0.40 -5.82
N VAL A 54 -7.32 -1.28 -6.45
CA VAL A 54 -6.82 -2.49 -7.12
C VAL A 54 -6.98 -2.28 -8.61
N LEU A 55 -5.88 -2.25 -9.35
CA LEU A 55 -5.83 -2.12 -10.80
C LEU A 55 -5.47 -3.47 -11.42
N ASN A 56 -6.32 -3.99 -12.30
CA ASN A 56 -6.00 -5.13 -13.16
C ASN A 56 -5.31 -4.63 -14.43
N LEU A 57 -4.05 -5.03 -14.64
CA LEU A 57 -3.23 -4.62 -15.79
C LEU A 57 -3.69 -5.21 -17.12
N GLU A 58 -4.34 -6.38 -17.09
CA GLU A 58 -4.83 -7.07 -18.29
C GLU A 58 -6.12 -6.44 -18.78
N SER A 59 -7.09 -6.24 -17.88
CA SER A 59 -8.38 -5.63 -18.22
C SER A 59 -8.35 -4.10 -18.23
N GLN A 60 -7.29 -3.49 -17.69
CA GLN A 60 -7.15 -2.05 -17.43
C GLN A 60 -8.28 -1.46 -16.56
N LYS A 61 -9.02 -2.31 -15.83
CA LYS A 61 -10.08 -1.89 -14.91
C LYS A 61 -9.51 -1.71 -13.51
N SER A 62 -10.04 -0.73 -12.78
CA SER A 62 -9.73 -0.51 -11.38
C SER A 62 -10.97 -0.66 -10.51
N GLN A 63 -10.76 -1.11 -9.27
CA GLN A 63 -11.76 -1.14 -8.22
C GLN A 63 -11.25 -0.36 -7.01
N SER A 64 -12.04 0.59 -6.54
CA SER A 64 -11.81 1.22 -5.24
C SER A 64 -12.51 0.41 -4.15
N ILE A 65 -11.78 0.12 -3.08
CA ILE A 65 -12.21 -0.67 -1.94
C ILE A 65 -12.08 0.20 -0.70
N GLU A 66 -13.18 0.43 0.00
CA GLU A 66 -13.20 1.18 1.25
C GLU A 66 -12.97 0.23 2.44
N LEU A 67 -11.92 0.53 3.21
CA LEU A 67 -11.54 -0.11 4.46
C LEU A 67 -12.63 0.14 5.50
N LYS A 68 -13.13 -0.95 6.13
CA LYS A 68 -14.25 -0.80 7.09
C LYS A 68 -13.77 -0.09 8.34
N SER A 69 -12.57 -0.42 8.79
CA SER A 69 -11.93 0.21 9.94
C SER A 69 -11.04 1.37 9.50
N GLU A 70 -10.94 2.40 10.32
CA GLU A 70 -10.04 3.52 10.07
C GLU A 70 -8.59 3.07 10.31
N PRO A 71 -7.69 3.20 9.32
CA PRO A 71 -6.28 2.90 9.50
C PRO A 71 -5.63 3.75 10.58
N ALA A 72 -4.62 3.20 11.24
CA ALA A 72 -3.86 3.95 12.22
C ALA A 72 -3.19 5.18 11.58
N PRO A 73 -3.25 6.36 12.24
CA PRO A 73 -2.62 7.57 11.75
C PRO A 73 -1.12 7.53 12.00
N ILE A 74 -0.40 6.70 11.24
CA ILE A 74 1.07 6.62 11.31
C ILE A 74 1.65 7.53 10.22
N LYS A 75 2.78 8.21 10.52
CA LYS A 75 3.51 9.17 9.66
C LYS A 75 4.04 8.61 8.31
N GLY A 76 3.53 7.46 7.87
CA GLY A 76 3.69 6.89 6.55
C GLY A 76 2.57 5.89 6.30
N ILE A 77 1.73 6.14 5.29
CA ILE A 77 0.58 5.31 4.92
C ILE A 77 1.00 3.88 4.49
N THR A 78 2.26 3.66 4.09
CA THR A 78 2.80 2.31 3.82
C THR A 78 3.18 1.52 5.07
N LEU A 79 3.18 2.10 6.28
CA LEU A 79 3.72 1.46 7.48
C LEU A 79 2.70 0.60 8.25
N PHE A 80 1.40 0.81 7.99
CA PHE A 80 0.34 0.13 8.74
C PHE A 80 -0.22 -1.12 8.02
N VAL A 81 -0.12 -1.19 6.69
CA VAL A 81 -0.54 -2.36 5.92
C VAL A 81 0.50 -3.48 6.10
N LYS A 82 0.07 -4.62 6.65
CA LYS A 82 0.96 -5.75 6.96
C LYS A 82 0.94 -6.82 5.88
N GLU A 83 -0.23 -7.09 5.31
CA GLU A 83 -0.39 -8.15 4.31
C GLU A 83 -1.43 -7.77 3.29
N VAL A 84 -1.16 -8.15 2.04
CA VAL A 84 -2.10 -8.08 0.94
C VAL A 84 -2.02 -9.37 0.14
N GLU A 85 -3.18 -9.97 -0.12
CA GLU A 85 -3.34 -11.17 -0.94
C GLU A 85 -4.51 -10.99 -1.92
N ILE A 86 -4.27 -11.23 -3.20
CA ILE A 86 -5.31 -11.39 -4.22
C ILE A 86 -5.42 -12.87 -4.61
N LYS A 87 -6.65 -13.39 -4.56
CA LYS A 87 -7.06 -14.69 -5.11
C LYS A 87 -8.28 -14.46 -5.99
N SER A 88 -8.51 -15.27 -7.01
CA SER A 88 -9.62 -15.10 -7.97
C SER A 88 -10.92 -14.60 -7.30
N ASN A 89 -11.36 -13.40 -7.69
CA ASN A 89 -12.53 -12.67 -7.16
C ASN A 89 -12.48 -12.22 -5.69
N SER A 90 -11.33 -12.27 -5.03
CA SER A 90 -11.16 -11.87 -3.63
C SER A 90 -9.88 -11.07 -3.38
N PHE A 91 -10.02 -10.00 -2.62
CA PHE A 91 -8.95 -9.17 -2.11
C PHE A 91 -8.91 -9.27 -0.60
N LYS A 92 -7.77 -9.66 -0.03
CA LYS A 92 -7.55 -9.70 1.41
C LYS A 92 -6.48 -8.69 1.78
N ILE A 93 -6.73 -7.98 2.85
CA ILE A 93 -5.81 -7.01 3.41
C ILE A 93 -5.76 -7.16 4.93
N SER A 94 -4.57 -7.05 5.50
CA SER A 94 -4.39 -6.85 6.93
C SER A 94 -3.63 -5.57 7.19
N TYR A 95 -4.08 -4.82 8.18
CA TYR A 95 -3.60 -3.47 8.44
C TYR A 95 -3.84 -3.05 9.90
N GLU A 96 -3.01 -2.15 10.42
CA GLU A 96 -3.19 -1.61 11.78
C GLU A 96 -4.26 -0.52 11.80
N SER A 97 -5.11 -0.56 12.83
CA SER A 97 -6.15 0.41 13.14
C SER A 97 -6.00 0.84 14.60
N VAL A 98 -6.43 2.06 14.94
CA VAL A 98 -6.46 2.52 16.34
C VAL A 98 -7.72 1.99 17.00
N ASP A 99 -7.55 1.35 18.16
CA ASP A 99 -8.64 1.03 19.06
C ASP A 99 -8.90 2.18 20.01
N TYR A 100 -9.75 3.13 19.61
CA TYR A 100 -10.01 4.35 20.37
C TYR A 100 -10.53 4.12 21.79
N GLU A 101 -11.08 2.94 22.09
CA GLU A 101 -11.54 2.57 23.43
C GLU A 101 -10.38 2.26 24.40
N ASN A 102 -9.30 1.67 23.88
CA ASN A 102 -8.18 1.18 24.69
C ASN A 102 -6.87 1.96 24.43
N ASP A 103 -6.87 2.91 23.50
CA ASP A 103 -5.69 3.66 23.03
C ASP A 103 -4.55 2.73 22.55
N GLU A 104 -4.93 1.61 21.94
CA GLU A 104 -4.01 0.57 21.46
C GLU A 104 -4.09 0.40 19.93
N LEU A 105 -3.02 -0.12 19.33
CA LEU A 105 -3.03 -0.54 17.93
C LEU A 105 -3.58 -1.97 17.83
N LYS A 106 -4.60 -2.16 16.98
CA LYS A 106 -5.14 -3.47 16.65
C LYS A 106 -4.88 -3.85 15.21
N LEU A 107 -4.59 -5.13 14.97
CA LEU A 107 -4.49 -5.68 13.63
C LEU A 107 -5.88 -6.04 13.10
N VAL A 108 -6.30 -5.36 12.05
CA VAL A 108 -7.55 -5.63 11.33
C VAL A 108 -7.25 -6.52 10.13
N LYS A 109 -8.10 -7.52 9.91
CA LYS A 109 -8.04 -8.40 8.73
C LYS A 109 -9.37 -8.35 8.01
N GLU A 110 -9.34 -7.96 6.74
CA GLU A 110 -10.54 -7.76 5.95
C GLU A 110 -10.44 -8.52 4.61
N THR A 111 -11.60 -8.91 4.10
CA THR A 111 -11.74 -9.61 2.82
C THR A 111 -12.87 -8.95 2.03
N TYR A 112 -12.60 -8.70 0.76
CA TYR A 112 -13.46 -8.01 -0.18
C TYR A 112 -13.64 -8.83 -1.45
N ALA A 113 -14.81 -8.73 -2.06
CA ALA A 113 -15.04 -9.27 -3.39
C ALA A 113 -14.41 -8.37 -4.47
N LEU A 114 -13.63 -8.96 -5.36
CA LEU A 114 -13.13 -8.30 -6.57
C LEU A 114 -14.13 -8.54 -7.71
N LYS A 115 -14.45 -7.47 -8.46
CA LYS A 115 -15.44 -7.46 -9.54
C LYS A 115 -14.86 -6.90 -10.87
N ILE A 116 -13.53 -6.91 -11.03
CA ILE A 116 -12.79 -6.27 -12.13
C ILE A 116 -12.04 -7.23 -13.04
#